data_AF-L8TRP4-F1
#
_entry.id   AF-L8TRP4-F1
#
_cell.length_a   1.000
_cell.length_b   1.000
_cell.length_c   1.000
_cell.angle_alpha   90.00
_cell.angle_beta   90.00
_cell.angle_gamma   90.00
#
_symmetry.space_group_name_H-M   'P 1'
#
loop_
_entity.id
_entity.type
_entity.pdbx_description
1 polymer ?
#
loop_
_entity_poly.entity_id
_entity_poly.type
_entity_poly.pdbx_seq_one_letter_code
_entity_poly.pdbx_strand_id
1 'polypeptide(L)' 'MLDSSALTLETLLVSGGKRGLDIELAPADLVRLTSAATAPISSLA' A
#
# COMPACT_ATOMS: atom_id res chain seq x y z
N MET A 1 -4.25 -1.39 7.72
CA MET A 1 -4.14 0.09 7.70
C MET A 1 -3.00 0.45 6.75
N LEU A 2 -3.16 1.46 5.91
CA LEU A 2 -2.15 1.92 4.95
C LEU A 2 -1.71 3.34 5.34
N ASP A 3 -0.41 3.62 5.23
CA ASP A 3 0.06 4.98 5.46
C ASP A 3 -0.50 5.94 4.40
N SER A 4 -0.99 7.11 4.82
CA SER A 4 -1.62 8.07 3.90
C SER A 4 -0.66 8.61 2.83
N SER A 5 0.66 8.64 3.08
CA SER A 5 1.65 9.06 2.07
C SER A 5 1.67 8.14 0.84
N ALA A 6 1.31 6.86 1.01
CA ALA A 6 1.28 5.90 -0.09
C ALA A 6 0.24 6.26 -1.17
N LEU A 7 -0.79 7.03 -0.83
CA LEU A 7 -1.82 7.49 -1.78
C LEU A 7 -1.28 8.51 -2.80
N THR A 8 -0.07 9.05 -2.59
CA THR A 8 0.57 10.00 -3.52
C THR A 8 1.32 9.29 -4.66
N LEU A 9 1.52 7.97 -4.54
CA LEU A 9 2.21 7.17 -5.54
C LEU A 9 1.24 6.76 -6.65
N GLU A 10 1.74 6.67 -7.88
CA GLU A 10 0.99 6.09 -9.00
C GLU A 10 0.76 4.58 -8.75
N THR A 11 1.82 3.88 -8.36
CA THR A 11 1.80 2.46 -7.96
C THR A 11 2.72 2.24 -6.76
N LEU A 12 2.49 1.15 -6.04
CA LEU A 12 3.35 0.68 -4.94
C LEU A 12 3.59 -0.83 -5.07
N LEU A 13 4.69 -1.31 -4.48
CA LEU A 13 4.97 -2.74 -4.36
C LEU A 13 4.58 -3.27 -2.98
N VAL A 14 3.92 -4.42 -2.94
CA VAL A 14 3.66 -5.20 -1.72
C VAL A 14 4.09 -6.65 -1.92
N SER A 15 4.37 -7.35 -0.82
CA SER A 15 4.62 -8.79 -0.84
C SER A 15 3.45 -9.54 -1.48
N GLY A 16 3.75 -10.39 -2.47
CA GLY A 16 2.77 -11.27 -3.10
C GLY A 16 2.45 -12.55 -2.32
N GLY A 17 2.92 -12.69 -1.08
CA GLY A 17 2.68 -13.88 -0.24
C GLY A 17 3.53 -15.10 -0.58
N LYS A 18 4.50 -14.97 -1.51
CA LYS A 18 5.47 -16.01 -1.89
C LYS A 18 6.87 -15.40 -1.95
N ARG A 19 7.89 -16.17 -1.54
CA ARG A 19 9.29 -15.73 -1.64
C ARG A 19 9.65 -15.38 -3.08
N GLY A 20 10.21 -14.17 -3.27
CA GLY A 20 10.60 -13.66 -4.59
C GLY A 20 9.44 -13.22 -5.47
N LEU A 21 8.27 -12.91 -4.89
CA LEU A 21 7.13 -12.35 -5.60
C LEU A 21 6.65 -11.05 -4.94
N ASP A 22 6.62 -9.99 -5.74
CA ASP A 22 6.01 -8.71 -5.38
C ASP A 22 4.83 -8.43 -6.32
N ILE A 23 3.85 -7.67 -5.83
CA ILE A 23 2.70 -7.19 -6.59
C ILE A 23 2.80 -5.67 -6.68
N GLU A 24 2.80 -5.15 -7.90
CA GLU A 24 2.66 -3.73 -8.18
C GLU A 24 1.20 -3.40 -8.49
N LEU A 25 0.64 -2.40 -7.80
CA LEU A 25 -0.74 -1.96 -7.99
C LEU A 25 -0.95 -0.52 -7.53
N ALA A 26 -2.03 0.09 -7.99
CA ALA A 26 -2.45 1.41 -7.52
C ALA A 26 -2.84 1.37 -6.02
N PRO A 27 -2.48 2.39 -5.22
CA PRO A 27 -2.81 2.43 -3.79
C PRO A 27 -4.31 2.32 -3.51
N ALA A 28 -5.14 2.94 -4.35
CA ALA A 28 -6.59 2.89 -4.23
C ALA A 28 -7.16 1.47 -4.37
N ASP A 29 -6.58 0.65 -5.26
CA ASP A 29 -6.99 -0.75 -5.41
C ASP A 29 -6.59 -1.58 -4.20
N LEU A 30 -5.40 -1.36 -3.64
CA LEU A 30 -4.99 -2.04 -2.41
C LEU A 30 -5.96 -1.75 -1.26
N VAL A 31 -6.32 -0.48 -1.07
CA VAL A 31 -7.30 -0.05 -0.05
C VAL A 31 -8.65 -0.73 -0.28
N ARG A 32 -9.16 -0.72 -1.51
CA ARG A 32 -10.44 -1.32 -1.87
C ARG A 32 -10.47 -2.83 -1.65
N LEU A 33 -9.44 -3.54 -2.10
CA LEU A 33 -9.34 -5.00 -1.99
C LEU A 33 -9.22 -5.48 -0.55
N THR A 34 -8.60 -4.69 0.31
CA THR A 34 -8.33 -5.05 1.72
C THR A 34 -9.28 -4.38 2.71
N SER A 35 -10.14 -3.46 2.26
CA SER A 35 -10.92 -2.57 3.12
C SER A 35 -10.06 -1.83 4.16
N ALA A 36 -8.84 -1.44 3.78
CA ALA A 36 -7.91 -0.80 4.70
C ALA A 36 -8.31 0.65 5.03
N ALA A 37 -8.25 1.03 6.31
CA ALA A 37 -8.24 2.44 6.70
C ALA A 37 -6.88 3.09 6.40
N THR A 38 -6.88 4.41 6.16
CA THR A 38 -5.68 5.22 5.90
C THR A 38 -5.41 6.20 7.04
N ALA A 39 -4.14 6.40 7.38
CA ALA A 39 -3.70 7.34 8.41
C ALA A 39 -2.21 7.66 8.25
N PRO A 40 -1.70 8.82 8.75
CA PRO A 40 -0.27 9.10 8.81
C PRO A 40 0.36 8.32 9.96
N ILE A 41 0.99 7.18 9.65
CA ILE A 41 1.56 6.23 10.63
C ILE A 41 3.07 6.06 10.50
N SER A 42 3.67 6.55 9.42
CA SER A 42 5.11 6.67 9.29
C SER A 42 5.66 7.62 10.34
N SER A 43 6.78 7.26 10.96
CA SER A 43 7.53 8.12 11.89
C SER A 43 8.49 9.07 11.17
N LEU A 44 8.65 8.92 9.85
CA LEU A 44 9.47 9.78 9.01
C LEU A 44 8.57 10.81 8.34
N ALA A 45 8.93 12.09 8.55
CA ALA A 45 8.27 13.26 7.99
C ALA A 45 8.57 13.42 6.49
#